data_AF-A0A7V9QCC2-F1
#
_entry.id   AF-A0A7V9QCC2-F1
#
_cell.length_a   1.000
_cell.length_b   1.000
_cell.length_c   1.000
_cell.angle_alpha   90.00
_cell.angle_beta   90.00
_cell.angle_gamma   90.00
#
_symmetry.space_group_name_H-M   'P 1'
#
loop_
_entity.id
_entity.type
_entity.pdbx_description
1 polymer ?
#
loop_
_entity_poly.entity_id
_entity_poly.type
_entity_poly.pdbx_seq_one_letter_code
_entity_poly.pdbx_strand_id
1 'polypeptide(L)'
;MRKRAFALLFVLAGCGAVQDPASAPRAVTPIALEPPPVYSLIGFRQEIGLSSQQVSALDSVAEGVRSENAPLVQQLRDRNTARAEQRGFIVVDSAGQPILEQLRENNRSAVAAVGEILNPQQRTTACRLFDQSRRDRMTRQGRQAQEARAREARTRARVDQIDTGTAAGGPWTWCTPAVPASSTSPVVPVETPPDSITPG
;
A
#
# COMPACT_ATOMS: atom_id res chain seq x y z
N MET A 1 7.75 2.14 -76.96
CA MET A 1 8.26 1.42 -75.77
C MET A 1 8.27 2.34 -74.56
N ARG A 2 7.33 2.19 -73.61
CA ARG A 2 7.41 2.85 -72.30
C ARG A 2 6.78 1.93 -71.25
N LYS A 3 7.61 1.18 -70.53
CA LYS A 3 7.22 0.42 -69.33
C LYS A 3 7.39 1.37 -68.14
N ARG A 4 6.28 1.78 -67.49
CA ARG A 4 6.31 2.44 -66.19
C ARG A 4 5.83 1.45 -65.15
N ALA A 5 6.77 0.89 -64.40
CA ALA A 5 6.49 0.12 -63.19
C ALA A 5 6.27 1.12 -62.06
N PHE A 6 5.05 1.16 -61.53
CA PHE A 6 4.71 1.90 -60.32
C PHE A 6 4.78 0.92 -59.15
N ALA A 7 5.86 1.00 -58.37
CA ALA A 7 6.01 0.25 -57.13
C ALA A 7 5.13 0.91 -56.06
N LEU A 8 4.06 0.22 -55.68
CA LEU A 8 3.13 0.61 -54.62
C LEU A 8 3.75 0.19 -53.28
N LEU A 9 4.40 1.15 -52.62
CA LEU A 9 4.99 1.01 -51.30
C LEU A 9 3.88 1.18 -50.25
N PHE A 10 3.28 0.08 -49.81
CA PHE A 10 2.34 0.07 -48.67
C PHE A 10 3.14 0.18 -47.37
N VAL A 11 3.29 1.40 -46.85
CA VAL A 11 3.77 1.65 -45.49
C VAL A 11 2.61 1.31 -44.54
N LEU A 12 2.62 0.07 -44.03
CA LEU A 12 1.81 -0.32 -42.88
C LEU A 12 2.38 0.40 -41.64
N ALA A 13 1.90 1.62 -41.41
CA ALA A 13 2.04 2.29 -40.12
C ALA A 13 1.22 1.49 -39.10
N GLY A 14 1.86 0.48 -38.52
CA GLY A 14 1.33 -0.24 -37.37
C GLY A 14 1.26 0.72 -36.18
N CYS A 15 0.10 1.36 -36.00
CA CYS A 15 -0.28 1.93 -34.71
C CYS A 15 -0.35 0.78 -33.71
N GLY A 16 0.77 0.48 -33.05
CA GLY A 16 0.78 -0.35 -31.87
C GLY A 16 -0.15 0.32 -30.86
N ALA A 17 -1.26 -0.33 -30.53
CA ALA A 17 -2.09 0.09 -29.42
C ALA A 17 -1.19 0.13 -28.19
N VAL A 18 -0.90 1.34 -27.71
CA VAL A 18 -0.23 1.54 -26.43
C VAL A 18 -1.19 0.98 -25.40
N GLN A 19 -0.94 -0.25 -24.96
CA GLN A 19 -1.66 -0.84 -23.84
C GLN A 19 -1.36 0.04 -22.64
N ASP A 20 -2.37 0.78 -22.18
CA ASP A 20 -2.28 1.59 -20.99
C ASP A 20 -1.89 0.67 -19.82
N PRO A 21 -0.71 0.82 -19.21
CA PRO A 21 -0.28 0.00 -18.10
C PRO A 21 -1.26 0.08 -16.90
N ALA A 22 -2.15 1.08 -16.88
CA ALA A 22 -3.24 1.17 -15.91
C ALA A 22 -4.30 0.06 -16.05
N SER A 23 -4.41 -0.60 -17.21
CA SER A 23 -5.45 -1.60 -17.49
C SER A 23 -5.07 -3.04 -17.13
N ALA A 24 -3.84 -3.29 -16.69
CA ALA A 24 -3.42 -4.63 -16.30
C ALA A 24 -4.15 -5.09 -15.02
N PRO A 25 -4.67 -6.33 -14.95
CA PRO A 25 -5.33 -6.85 -13.76
C PRO A 25 -4.36 -6.84 -12.57
N ARG A 26 -4.85 -6.42 -11.40
CA ARG A 26 -4.05 -6.29 -10.19
C ARG A 26 -4.41 -7.39 -9.20
N ALA A 27 -3.42 -8.14 -8.74
CA ALA A 27 -3.61 -9.08 -7.64
C ALA A 27 -3.56 -8.31 -6.30
N VAL A 28 -4.62 -8.45 -5.51
CA VAL A 28 -4.74 -7.84 -4.17
C VAL A 28 -4.90 -8.95 -3.14
N THR A 29 -4.13 -8.90 -2.07
CA THR A 29 -4.30 -9.82 -0.95
C THR A 29 -5.55 -9.43 -0.15
N PRO A 30 -6.36 -10.38 0.33
CA PRO A 30 -7.54 -10.07 1.15
C PRO A 30 -7.20 -9.22 2.38
N ILE A 31 -6.01 -9.42 2.96
CA ILE A 31 -5.49 -8.64 4.09
C ILE A 31 -5.38 -7.14 3.74
N ALA A 32 -5.09 -6.79 2.48
CA ALA A 32 -5.03 -5.40 2.04
C ALA A 32 -6.41 -4.71 1.98
N LEU A 33 -7.49 -5.49 1.97
CA LEU A 33 -8.87 -5.01 1.93
C LEU A 33 -9.49 -4.92 3.33
N GLU A 34 -8.84 -5.50 4.34
CA GLU A 34 -9.31 -5.41 5.72
C GLU A 34 -9.19 -3.97 6.22
N PRO A 35 -10.11 -3.55 7.12
CA PRO A 35 -10.00 -2.25 7.75
C PRO A 35 -8.63 -2.08 8.42
N PRO A 36 -8.15 -0.84 8.61
CA PRO A 36 -6.96 -0.60 9.41
C PRO A 36 -7.12 -1.30 10.77
N PRO A 37 -6.01 -1.73 11.40
CA PRO A 37 -6.07 -2.60 12.58
C PRO A 37 -6.49 -1.84 13.86
N VAL A 38 -7.67 -1.23 13.86
CA VAL A 38 -8.26 -0.48 14.98
C VAL A 38 -8.35 -1.39 16.22
N TYR A 39 -8.72 -2.65 16.05
CA TYR A 39 -8.74 -3.63 17.15
C TYR A 39 -7.37 -3.89 17.76
N SER A 40 -6.26 -3.69 17.03
CA SER A 40 -4.93 -3.77 17.63
C SER A 40 -4.67 -2.60 18.59
N LEU A 41 -5.19 -1.40 18.32
CA LEU A 41 -5.12 -0.27 19.27
C LEU A 41 -5.89 -0.58 20.56
N ILE A 42 -7.09 -1.15 20.43
CA ILE A 42 -7.92 -1.56 21.57
C ILE A 42 -7.21 -2.65 22.40
N GLY A 43 -6.49 -3.55 21.74
CA GLY A 43 -5.63 -4.55 22.40
C GLY A 43 -4.51 -3.95 23.25
N PHE A 44 -3.99 -2.78 22.85
CA PHE A 44 -2.94 -2.03 23.56
C PHE A 44 -3.49 -0.90 24.45
N ARG A 45 -4.75 -1.00 24.90
CA ARG A 45 -5.43 0.09 25.61
C ARG A 45 -4.69 0.57 26.87
N GLN A 46 -4.05 -0.33 27.62
CA GLN A 46 -3.37 0.03 28.87
C GLN A 46 -2.05 0.73 28.58
N GLU A 47 -1.31 0.23 27.59
CA GLU A 47 0.00 0.74 27.18
C GLU A 47 -0.12 2.10 26.48
N ILE A 48 -1.19 2.32 25.71
CA ILE A 48 -1.48 3.61 25.08
C ILE A 48 -2.12 4.58 26.07
N GLY A 49 -2.74 4.09 27.14
CA GLY A 49 -3.50 4.91 28.09
C GLY A 49 -4.82 5.41 27.48
N LEU A 50 -5.57 4.52 26.84
CA LEU A 50 -6.89 4.82 26.28
C LEU A 50 -7.94 4.88 27.38
N SER A 51 -8.79 5.93 27.36
CA SER A 51 -9.97 6.00 28.22
C SER A 51 -11.08 5.07 27.72
N SER A 52 -12.03 4.72 28.58
CA SER A 52 -13.21 3.93 28.18
C SER A 52 -14.00 4.59 27.04
N GLN A 53 -14.13 5.92 27.08
CA GLN A 53 -14.79 6.69 26.03
C GLN A 53 -14.04 6.59 24.70
N GLN A 54 -12.70 6.69 24.71
CA GLN A 54 -11.88 6.51 23.50
C GLN A 54 -12.00 5.09 22.96
N VAL A 55 -12.01 4.07 23.83
CA VAL A 55 -12.21 2.67 23.40
C VAL A 55 -13.57 2.49 22.70
N SER A 56 -14.66 3.02 23.27
CA SER A 56 -15.99 2.97 22.63
C SER A 56 -16.03 3.72 21.30
N ALA A 57 -15.35 4.87 21.19
CA ALA A 57 -15.25 5.62 19.94
C ALA A 57 -14.46 4.85 18.87
N LEU A 58 -13.33 4.23 19.24
CA LEU A 58 -12.55 3.39 18.33
C LEU A 58 -13.34 2.16 17.86
N ASP A 59 -14.09 1.52 18.75
CA ASP A 59 -14.94 0.38 18.40
C ASP A 59 -16.04 0.79 17.41
N SER A 60 -16.68 1.94 17.64
CA SER A 60 -17.68 2.50 16.71
C SER A 60 -17.10 2.77 15.32
N VAL A 61 -15.87 3.30 15.23
CA VAL A 61 -15.17 3.48 13.94
C VAL A 61 -14.87 2.13 13.28
N ALA A 62 -14.43 1.14 14.04
CA ALA A 62 -14.13 -0.20 13.52
C ALA A 62 -15.39 -0.90 12.96
N GLU A 63 -16.50 -0.83 13.70
CA GLU A 63 -17.79 -1.39 13.28
C GLU A 63 -18.35 -0.67 12.04
N GLY A 64 -18.29 0.67 12.01
CA GLY A 64 -18.75 1.47 10.87
C GLY A 64 -18.03 1.08 9.58
N VAL A 65 -16.69 1.07 9.60
CA VAL A 65 -15.87 0.72 8.43
C VAL A 65 -16.08 -0.73 8.02
N ARG A 66 -16.21 -1.66 8.98
CA ARG A 66 -16.53 -3.06 8.67
C ARG A 66 -17.89 -3.16 7.97
N SER A 67 -18.91 -2.47 8.47
CA SER A 67 -20.26 -2.47 7.91
C SER A 67 -20.27 -1.91 6.48
N GLU A 68 -19.57 -0.79 6.25
CA GLU A 68 -19.47 -0.15 4.93
C GLU A 68 -18.65 -0.97 3.93
N ASN A 69 -17.54 -1.58 4.37
CA ASN A 69 -16.65 -2.34 3.49
C ASN A 69 -17.16 -3.76 3.19
N ALA A 70 -17.95 -4.38 4.07
CA ALA A 70 -18.46 -5.73 3.89
C ALA A 70 -19.12 -5.97 2.50
N PRO A 71 -20.10 -5.16 2.05
CA PRO A 71 -20.72 -5.35 0.74
C PRO A 71 -19.74 -5.12 -0.42
N LEU A 72 -18.76 -4.22 -0.28
CA LEU A 72 -17.75 -3.94 -1.31
C LEU A 72 -16.77 -5.10 -1.46
N VAL A 73 -16.31 -5.67 -0.34
CA VAL A 73 -15.47 -6.87 -0.32
C VAL A 73 -16.21 -8.05 -0.94
N GLN A 74 -17.50 -8.22 -0.63
CA GLN A 74 -18.31 -9.27 -1.24
C GLN A 74 -18.41 -9.10 -2.76
N GLN A 75 -18.67 -7.89 -3.25
CA GLN A 75 -18.68 -7.61 -4.70
C GLN A 75 -17.35 -7.91 -5.39
N LEU A 76 -16.21 -7.62 -4.74
CA LEU A 76 -14.90 -7.98 -5.27
C LEU A 76 -14.68 -9.50 -5.30
N ARG A 77 -15.18 -10.23 -4.30
CA ARG A 77 -15.11 -11.70 -4.27
C ARG A 77 -15.98 -12.33 -5.34
N ASP A 78 -17.23 -11.87 -5.49
CA ASP A 78 -18.16 -12.40 -6.48
C ASP A 78 -17.66 -12.21 -7.92
N ARG A 79 -16.84 -11.18 -8.15
CA ARG A 79 -16.17 -10.90 -9.43
C ARG A 79 -14.89 -11.71 -9.63
N ASN A 80 -14.34 -12.29 -8.58
CA ASN A 80 -13.09 -13.02 -8.66
C ASN A 80 -13.31 -14.37 -9.36
N THR A 81 -12.32 -14.82 -10.11
CA THR A 81 -12.40 -16.15 -10.74
C THR A 81 -12.03 -17.24 -9.73
N ALA A 82 -12.63 -18.43 -9.85
CA ALA A 82 -12.34 -19.57 -8.98
C ALA A 82 -10.83 -19.93 -8.89
N ARG A 83 -10.06 -19.67 -9.97
CA ARG A 83 -8.61 -19.91 -10.00
C ARG A 83 -7.81 -18.92 -9.15
N ALA A 84 -8.29 -17.68 -9.02
CA ALA A 84 -7.66 -16.66 -8.18
C ALA A 84 -7.96 -16.93 -6.70
N GLU A 85 -9.20 -17.33 -6.37
CA GLU A 85 -9.59 -17.70 -5.01
C GLU A 85 -8.75 -18.84 -4.44
N GLN A 86 -8.45 -19.87 -5.24
CA GLN A 86 -7.59 -21.00 -4.85
C GLN A 86 -6.17 -20.56 -4.43
N ARG A 87 -5.70 -19.39 -4.90
CA ARG A 87 -4.37 -18.86 -4.57
C ARG A 87 -4.39 -17.86 -3.42
N GLY A 88 -5.56 -17.54 -2.85
CA GLY A 88 -5.69 -16.59 -1.75
C GLY A 88 -5.52 -15.14 -2.16
N PHE A 89 -5.69 -14.81 -3.45
CA PHE A 89 -5.66 -13.43 -3.96
C PHE A 89 -6.96 -13.08 -4.66
N ILE A 90 -7.30 -11.79 -4.66
CA ILE A 90 -8.39 -11.24 -5.46
C ILE A 90 -7.77 -10.56 -6.66
N VAL A 91 -8.12 -11.01 -7.87
CA VAL A 91 -7.69 -10.36 -9.10
C VAL A 91 -8.73 -9.30 -9.44
N VAL A 92 -8.31 -8.04 -9.38
CA VAL A 92 -9.16 -6.88 -9.65
C VAL A 92 -8.92 -6.44 -11.10
N ASP A 93 -9.96 -6.60 -11.92
CA ASP A 93 -10.01 -6.09 -13.29
C ASP A 93 -10.31 -4.58 -13.33
N SER A 94 -10.48 -4.01 -14.53
CA SER A 94 -10.84 -2.59 -14.69
C SER A 94 -12.19 -2.25 -14.07
N ALA A 95 -13.15 -3.18 -14.10
CA ALA A 95 -14.48 -2.99 -13.54
C ALA A 95 -14.50 -3.04 -12.00
N GLY A 96 -13.53 -3.70 -11.37
CA GLY A 96 -13.35 -3.76 -9.93
C GLY A 96 -12.52 -2.60 -9.33
N GLN A 97 -11.79 -1.84 -10.16
CA GLN A 97 -11.03 -0.67 -9.70
C GLN A 97 -11.85 0.36 -8.90
N PRO A 98 -13.06 0.79 -9.30
CA PRO A 98 -13.84 1.74 -8.51
C PRO A 98 -14.21 1.19 -7.12
N ILE A 99 -14.48 -0.11 -7.00
CA ILE A 99 -14.79 -0.76 -5.71
C ILE A 99 -13.54 -0.74 -4.81
N LEU A 100 -12.38 -1.07 -5.38
CA LEU A 100 -11.12 -1.04 -4.67
C LEU A 100 -10.75 0.38 -4.20
N GLU A 101 -11.02 1.41 -5.01
CA GLU A 101 -10.77 2.79 -4.60
C GLU A 101 -11.72 3.25 -3.50
N GLN A 102 -12.99 2.85 -3.55
CA GLN A 102 -13.93 3.12 -2.46
C GLN A 102 -13.48 2.47 -1.13
N LEU A 103 -13.01 1.21 -1.17
CA LEU A 103 -12.46 0.54 0.02
C LEU A 103 -11.25 1.30 0.59
N ARG A 104 -10.36 1.80 -0.27
CA ARG A 104 -9.21 2.61 0.16
C ARG A 104 -9.66 3.92 0.79
N GLU A 105 -10.66 4.58 0.22
CA GLU A 105 -11.17 5.84 0.76
C GLU A 105 -11.82 5.63 2.14
N ASN A 106 -12.67 4.60 2.28
CA ASN A 106 -13.25 4.25 3.58
C ASN A 106 -12.15 3.97 4.62
N ASN A 107 -11.09 3.26 4.23
CA ASN A 107 -9.95 2.99 5.10
C ASN A 107 -9.15 4.27 5.43
N ARG A 108 -8.96 5.21 4.48
CA ARG A 108 -8.29 6.51 4.72
C ARG A 108 -9.09 7.35 5.72
N SER A 109 -10.41 7.44 5.53
CA SER A 109 -11.32 8.15 6.43
C SER A 109 -11.28 7.56 7.85
N ALA A 110 -11.28 6.23 7.97
CA ALA A 110 -11.14 5.54 9.25
C ALA A 110 -9.83 5.90 9.98
N VAL A 111 -8.71 5.88 9.26
CA VAL A 111 -7.39 6.24 9.79
C VAL A 111 -7.38 7.70 10.29
N ALA A 112 -8.01 8.61 9.56
CA ALA A 112 -8.16 10.01 9.96
C ALA A 112 -9.00 10.14 11.24
N ALA A 113 -10.17 9.49 11.29
CA ALA A 113 -11.05 9.50 12.46
C ALA A 113 -10.35 8.96 13.73
N VAL A 114 -9.58 7.86 13.59
CA VAL A 114 -8.74 7.35 14.69
C VAL A 114 -7.70 8.40 15.14
N GLY A 115 -7.12 9.14 14.20
CA GLY A 115 -6.15 10.20 14.49
C GLY A 115 -6.74 11.34 15.33
N GLU A 116 -8.03 11.66 15.15
CA GLU A 116 -8.76 12.67 15.93
C GLU A 116 -9.16 12.18 17.33
N ILE A 117 -9.41 10.88 17.49
CA ILE A 117 -9.72 10.27 18.80
C ILE A 117 -8.47 10.24 19.70
N LEU A 118 -7.29 10.07 19.11
CA LEU A 118 -6.03 9.93 19.83
C LEU A 118 -5.30 11.27 19.98
N ASN A 119 -4.90 11.59 21.20
CA ASN A 119 -4.01 12.73 21.41
C ASN A 119 -2.61 12.46 20.80
N PRO A 120 -1.77 13.49 20.60
CA PRO A 120 -0.45 13.31 19.97
C PRO A 120 0.46 12.28 20.65
N GLN A 121 0.47 12.23 21.99
CA GLN A 121 1.30 11.28 22.75
C GLN A 121 0.81 9.84 22.58
N GLN A 122 -0.51 9.63 22.56
CA GLN A 122 -1.12 8.33 22.29
C GLN A 122 -0.79 7.84 20.88
N ARG A 123 -0.81 8.73 19.88
CA ARG A 123 -0.38 8.43 18.51
C ARG A 123 1.08 7.96 18.46
N THR A 124 2.01 8.72 19.06
CA THR A 124 3.43 8.29 19.11
C THR A 124 3.59 6.91 19.75
N THR A 125 2.91 6.67 20.87
CA THR A 125 2.96 5.37 21.56
C THR A 125 2.39 4.24 20.69
N ALA A 126 1.25 4.47 20.05
CA ALA A 126 0.63 3.52 19.14
C ALA A 126 1.57 3.15 17.98
N CYS A 127 2.23 4.12 17.34
CA CYS A 127 3.19 3.86 16.27
C CYS A 127 4.33 2.94 16.73
N ARG A 128 4.93 3.26 17.88
CA ARG A 128 5.99 2.44 18.46
C ARG A 128 5.55 1.00 18.69
N LEU A 129 4.36 0.80 19.26
CA LEU A 129 3.80 -0.52 19.54
C LEU A 129 3.49 -1.31 18.25
N PHE A 130 2.97 -0.64 17.23
CA PHE A 130 2.75 -1.25 15.91
C PHE A 130 4.04 -1.67 15.24
N ASP A 131 5.06 -0.82 15.25
CA ASP A 131 6.38 -1.14 14.70
C ASP A 131 7.04 -2.31 15.45
N GLN A 132 6.92 -2.33 16.78
CA GLN A 132 7.38 -3.46 17.60
C GLN A 132 6.65 -4.75 17.22
N SER A 133 5.31 -4.74 17.21
CA SER A 133 4.48 -5.89 16.82
C SER A 133 4.80 -6.37 15.40
N ARG A 134 5.05 -5.46 14.46
CA ARG A 134 5.46 -5.79 13.09
C ARG A 134 6.81 -6.48 13.08
N ARG A 135 7.81 -5.95 13.79
CA ARG A 135 9.14 -6.58 13.93
C ARG A 135 9.04 -7.97 14.55
N ASP A 136 8.29 -8.11 15.63
CA ASP A 136 8.10 -9.40 16.31
C ASP A 136 7.45 -10.43 15.40
N ARG A 137 6.44 -10.04 14.62
CA ARG A 137 5.82 -10.90 13.60
C ARG A 137 6.80 -11.32 12.52
N MET A 138 7.58 -10.38 11.97
CA MET A 138 8.60 -10.69 10.96
C MET A 138 9.67 -11.66 11.50
N THR A 139 10.11 -11.47 12.75
CA THR A 139 11.07 -12.39 13.39
C THR A 139 10.48 -13.78 13.58
N ARG A 140 9.23 -13.89 14.08
CA ARG A 140 8.54 -15.17 14.25
C ARG A 140 8.32 -15.89 12.93
N GLN A 141 7.82 -15.17 11.91
CA GLN A 141 7.62 -15.71 10.57
C GLN A 141 8.94 -16.14 9.94
N GLY A 142 10.01 -15.35 10.09
CA GLY A 142 11.35 -15.70 9.62
C GLY A 142 11.86 -17.00 10.26
N ARG A 143 11.69 -17.15 11.57
CA ARG A 143 12.04 -18.40 12.28
C ARG A 143 11.20 -19.58 11.81
N GLN A 144 9.88 -19.42 11.69
CA GLN A 144 8.99 -20.47 11.19
C GLN A 144 9.33 -20.88 9.76
N ALA A 145 9.64 -19.91 8.88
CA ALA A 145 10.06 -20.20 7.51
C ALA A 145 11.42 -20.90 7.46
N GLN A 146 12.37 -20.53 8.32
CA GLN A 146 13.65 -21.24 8.45
C GLN A 146 13.45 -22.66 8.98
N GLU A 147 12.60 -22.86 9.98
CA GLU A 147 12.26 -24.18 10.51
C GLU A 147 11.54 -25.04 9.47
N ALA A 148 10.60 -24.46 8.70
CA ALA A 148 9.93 -25.13 7.59
C ALA A 148 10.95 -25.55 6.53
N ARG A 149 11.83 -24.66 6.09
CA ARG A 149 12.93 -24.97 5.17
C ARG A 149 13.87 -26.03 5.71
N ALA A 150 14.18 -26.01 7.02
CA ALA A 150 15.02 -27.04 7.64
C ALA A 150 14.31 -28.41 7.68
N ARG A 151 12.99 -28.44 7.89
CA ARG A 151 12.16 -29.65 7.80
C ARG A 151 12.03 -30.14 6.36
N GLU A 152 11.86 -29.23 5.40
CA GLU A 152 11.80 -29.51 3.95
C GLU A 152 13.14 -30.02 3.41
N ALA A 153 14.25 -29.39 3.77
CA ALA A 153 15.60 -29.85 3.45
C ALA A 153 15.89 -31.25 4.00
N ARG A 154 15.31 -31.58 5.16
CA ARG A 154 15.35 -32.94 5.72
C ARG A 154 14.42 -33.92 4.99
N THR A 155 13.38 -33.45 4.31
CA THR A 155 12.36 -34.30 3.67
C THR A 155 12.57 -34.55 2.19
N ARG A 156 13.10 -33.60 1.38
CA ARG A 156 13.74 -33.81 0.06
C ARG A 156 13.79 -32.53 -0.76
N ALA A 157 14.76 -32.53 -1.67
CA ALA A 157 14.81 -31.70 -2.87
C ALA A 157 13.45 -31.50 -3.56
N ARG A 158 13.25 -30.26 -4.04
CA ARG A 158 12.32 -29.82 -5.10
C ARG A 158 10.95 -29.34 -4.64
N VAL A 159 10.85 -28.02 -4.37
CA VAL A 159 9.70 -27.18 -4.80
C VAL A 159 10.21 -25.75 -5.05
N ASP A 160 9.79 -25.18 -6.18
CA ASP A 160 10.14 -23.85 -6.65
C ASP A 160 9.51 -22.72 -5.81
N GLN A 161 10.22 -21.60 -5.85
CA GLN A 161 10.12 -20.39 -5.05
C GLN A 161 8.80 -19.62 -5.27
N ILE A 162 8.02 -19.40 -4.21
CA ILE A 162 6.88 -18.47 -4.19
C ILE A 162 7.33 -17.16 -3.55
N ASP A 163 7.14 -16.06 -4.26
CA ASP A 163 7.48 -14.72 -3.82
C ASP A 163 6.39 -14.17 -2.87
N THR A 164 6.72 -14.05 -1.57
CA THR A 164 5.83 -13.54 -0.51
C THR A 164 6.01 -12.04 -0.29
N GLY A 165 6.09 -11.28 -1.38
CA GLY A 165 6.35 -9.84 -1.33
C GLY A 165 5.24 -9.06 -0.63
N THR A 166 5.64 -8.40 0.46
CA THR A 166 5.00 -7.21 1.05
C THR A 166 3.71 -7.46 1.84
N ALA A 167 3.87 -7.54 3.17
CA ALA A 167 2.78 -7.48 4.13
C ALA A 167 1.95 -6.21 3.91
N ALA A 168 0.72 -6.41 3.41
CA ALA A 168 -0.27 -5.36 3.26
C ALA A 168 -0.72 -4.91 4.65
N GLY A 169 -0.43 -3.65 4.95
CA GLY A 169 -0.52 -3.08 6.29
C GLY A 169 0.56 -2.03 6.42
N GLY A 170 0.50 -1.02 5.56
CA GLY A 170 1.34 0.17 5.71
C GLY A 170 1.16 0.76 7.12
N PRO A 171 2.18 1.43 7.67
CA PRO A 171 2.02 2.14 8.92
C PRO A 171 0.83 3.12 8.82
N TRP A 172 0.17 3.41 9.94
CA TRP A 172 -0.82 4.49 9.99
C TRP A 172 -0.22 5.75 9.36
N THR A 173 -1.02 6.55 8.66
CA THR A 173 -0.50 7.73 7.93
C THR A 173 0.24 8.70 8.87
N TRP A 174 -0.21 8.79 10.12
CA TRP A 174 0.42 9.56 11.21
C TRP A 174 1.60 8.86 11.92
N CYS A 175 1.96 7.63 11.52
CA CYS A 175 3.16 6.92 11.96
C CYS A 175 4.35 7.07 11.03
N THR A 176 4.14 7.59 9.83
CA THR A 176 5.24 7.99 8.98
C THR A 176 5.96 9.14 9.69
N PRO A 177 7.24 9.01 10.08
CA PRO A 177 8.00 10.18 10.52
C PRO A 177 7.87 11.19 9.38
N ALA A 178 7.49 12.44 9.70
CA ALA A 178 7.54 13.50 8.71
C ALA A 178 8.93 13.41 8.09
N VAL A 179 9.01 13.07 6.80
CA VAL A 179 10.29 13.07 6.09
C VAL A 179 10.81 14.46 6.37
N PRO A 180 11.95 14.62 7.09
CA PRO A 180 12.45 15.94 7.40
C PRO A 180 12.53 16.62 6.05
N ALA A 181 11.73 17.69 5.87
CA ALA A 181 11.64 18.36 4.58
C ALA A 181 13.08 18.56 4.16
N SER A 182 13.52 17.85 3.12
CA SER A 182 14.92 17.87 2.71
C SER A 182 15.25 19.33 2.66
N SER A 183 16.13 19.76 3.56
CA SER A 183 16.54 21.14 3.68
C SER A 183 17.28 21.45 2.39
N THR A 184 16.54 21.74 1.33
CA THR A 184 16.99 22.57 0.23
C THR A 184 17.25 23.90 0.89
N SER A 185 18.45 24.02 1.45
CA SER A 185 19.03 25.30 1.78
C SER A 185 18.76 26.18 0.56
N PRO A 186 18.09 27.34 0.73
CA PRO A 186 17.88 28.23 -0.40
C PRO A 186 19.26 28.46 -1.01
N VAL A 187 19.39 28.16 -2.30
CA VAL A 187 20.56 28.60 -3.07
C VAL A 187 20.47 30.12 -3.03
N VAL A 188 21.19 30.73 -2.10
CA VAL A 188 21.35 32.18 -2.06
C VAL A 188 22.08 32.53 -3.36
N PRO A 189 21.48 33.30 -4.27
CA PRO A 189 22.18 33.75 -5.46
C PRO A 189 23.41 34.54 -4.99
N VAL A 190 24.59 34.09 -5.41
CA VAL A 190 25.83 34.85 -5.22
C VAL A 190 25.68 36.14 -6.03
N GLU A 191 25.43 37.25 -5.35
CA GLU A 191 25.56 38.58 -5.96
C GLU A 191 27.03 38.78 -6.31
N THR A 192 27.32 38.77 -7.61
CA THR A 192 28.62 39.16 -8.14
C THR A 192 28.85 40.64 -7.82
N PRO A 193 29.92 41.02 -7.11
CA PRO A 193 30.21 42.42 -6.85
C PRO A 193 30.48 43.16 -8.17
N PRO A 194 29.99 44.41 -8.34
CA PRO A 194 30.30 45.20 -9.52
C PRO A 194 31.78 45.57 -9.56
N ASP A 195 32.40 45.36 -10.73
CA ASP A 195 33.78 45.78 -11.01
C ASP A 195 33.91 47.30 -10.83
N SER A 196 34.74 47.70 -9.87
CA SER A 196 35.15 49.09 -9.66
C SER A 196 35.92 49.59 -10.87
N ILE A 197 35.29 50.46 -11.66
CA ILE A 197 35.92 51.18 -12.77
C ILE A 197 36.85 52.25 -12.17
N THR A 198 38.15 52.11 -12.45
CA THR A 198 39.21 53.07 -12.15
C THR A 198 39.04 54.35 -13.00
N PRO A 199 39.14 55.56 -12.43
CA PRO A 199 39.08 56.79 -13.20
C PRO A 199 40.42 57.08 -13.89
N GLY A 200 40.34 57.52 -15.16
CA GLY A 200 41.40 58.16 -15.93
C GLY A 200 40.83 59.36 -16.67
#